data_AF-A0A5N7WH23-F1
#
_entry.id   AF-A0A5N7WH23-F1
#
_cell.length_a   1.000
_cell.length_b   1.000
_cell.length_c   1.000
_cell.angle_alpha   90.00
_cell.angle_beta   90.00
_cell.angle_gamma   90.00
#
_symmetry.space_group_name_H-M   'P 1'
#
loop_
_entity.id
_entity.type
_entity.pdbx_description
1 polymer ?
#
loop_
_entity_poly.entity_id
_entity_poly.type
_entity_poly.pdbx_seq_one_letter_code
_entity_poly.pdbx_strand_id
1 'polypeptide(L)'
;MNITFHGAAQSVTGSCFLVQAHGCRFLIDCGMAQGGREADQHNQKAFAFDPASLDFVVLTHAHIDHSGLLPKLVARGFKGAIYATLATKDLLEVLLKDSAHIQMVDAERAARRQREGKGRERELTAPLYSLAHVASTLEQVHAIAYGQRFEAHPAVTVCFQDAGHILGSAIAELWLADGLGGTLKLVASGDLGQPGRVILRDPTPIPDADLLLIESTYGDRMHKSTGDTLEELVDVVSRTVGHGNVVIPAFAVGRTQELLYHFLQLIQMKRLPPVEIFVDSPMAVAATDITLRHFSVFDEEARQLLGSVRRLKESPHIHFISDVEDSIKLNRIKSGAVIISASGMCDAGRVLHHLKNNLSRPECAVVICGFQADGSLGRRLVDGARHVRLLGEEVEVRAGIHTLGGFSAHADQKALLEWAASFSRPPQQTFVVHGEPHAAQALATLLHERLHFPVQVPKPAQVFEFPSVPEVPGMPNPTGARPVA
;
A
#
# COMPACT_ATOMS: atom_id res chain seq x y z
N MET A 1 -25.62 -7.79 -10.54
CA MET A 1 -24.28 -7.72 -9.89
C MET A 1 -24.32 -6.71 -8.77
N ASN A 2 -23.55 -6.87 -7.69
CA ASN A 2 -23.38 -5.84 -6.67
C ASN A 2 -21.90 -5.59 -6.33
N ILE A 3 -21.62 -4.37 -5.84
CA ILE A 3 -20.33 -4.01 -5.23
C ILE A 3 -20.63 -3.39 -3.86
N THR A 4 -19.98 -3.92 -2.82
CA THR A 4 -20.07 -3.39 -1.45
C THR A 4 -18.70 -2.87 -1.00
N PHE A 5 -18.66 -1.64 -0.51
CA PHE A 5 -17.44 -0.94 -0.12
C PHE A 5 -17.18 -1.10 1.37
N HIS A 6 -16.46 -2.16 1.77
CA HIS A 6 -16.18 -2.45 3.19
C HIS A 6 -15.02 -1.64 3.77
N GLY A 7 -14.13 -1.12 2.93
CA GLY A 7 -13.03 -0.25 3.34
C GLY A 7 -12.54 0.65 2.20
N ALA A 8 -11.59 1.55 2.49
CA ALA A 8 -11.10 2.60 1.58
C ALA A 8 -12.19 3.45 0.90
N ALA A 9 -13.37 3.59 1.51
CA ALA A 9 -14.43 4.49 1.08
C ALA A 9 -14.34 5.77 1.93
N GLN A 10 -13.89 6.87 1.34
CA GLN A 10 -13.54 8.11 2.06
C GLN A 10 -12.42 7.94 3.10
N SER A 11 -11.51 6.99 2.84
CA SER A 11 -10.29 6.72 3.62
C SER A 11 -9.19 6.21 2.68
N VAL A 12 -7.92 6.40 3.08
CA VAL A 12 -6.70 6.01 2.33
C VAL A 12 -6.14 4.67 2.81
N THR A 13 -6.84 3.93 3.68
CA THR A 13 -6.33 2.63 4.15
C THR A 13 -7.44 1.62 4.32
N GLY A 14 -7.05 0.33 4.35
CA GLY A 14 -7.97 -0.77 4.59
C GLY A 14 -8.84 -1.12 3.38
N SER A 15 -8.28 -1.08 2.17
CA SER A 15 -8.96 -1.44 0.93
C SER A 15 -9.62 -2.82 1.03
N CYS A 16 -10.93 -2.87 0.81
CA CYS A 16 -11.71 -4.10 0.85
C CYS A 16 -13.04 -3.91 0.11
N PHE A 17 -13.14 -4.45 -1.10
CA PHE A 17 -14.32 -4.34 -1.95
C PHE A 17 -14.91 -5.72 -2.20
N LEU A 18 -16.16 -5.94 -1.78
CA LEU A 18 -16.86 -7.20 -2.01
C LEU A 18 -17.66 -7.10 -3.31
N VAL A 19 -17.40 -8.01 -4.24
CA VAL A 19 -18.10 -8.10 -5.51
C VAL A 19 -18.93 -9.38 -5.54
N GLN A 20 -20.19 -9.28 -5.98
CA GLN A 20 -21.03 -10.46 -6.26
C GLN A 20 -21.59 -10.38 -7.67
N ALA A 21 -21.30 -11.41 -8.46
CA ALA A 21 -21.72 -11.52 -9.85
C ALA A 21 -22.00 -12.99 -10.19
N HIS A 22 -23.20 -13.29 -10.70
CA HIS A 22 -23.61 -14.62 -11.20
C HIS A 22 -23.25 -15.79 -10.28
N GLY A 23 -23.67 -15.70 -9.02
CA GLY A 23 -23.42 -16.73 -8.01
C GLY A 23 -21.99 -16.79 -7.47
N CYS A 24 -21.07 -15.99 -8.03
CA CYS A 24 -19.72 -15.82 -7.53
C CYS A 24 -19.63 -14.64 -6.57
N ARG A 25 -18.87 -14.81 -5.48
CA ARG A 25 -18.62 -13.82 -4.44
C ARG A 25 -17.12 -13.77 -4.14
N PHE A 26 -16.49 -12.63 -4.38
CA PHE A 26 -15.04 -12.47 -4.19
C PHE A 26 -14.69 -11.08 -3.65
N LEU A 27 -13.47 -10.95 -3.12
CA LEU A 27 -12.92 -9.65 -2.71
C LEU A 27 -11.93 -9.12 -3.74
N ILE A 28 -11.92 -7.80 -3.89
CA ILE A 28 -10.76 -7.05 -4.39
C ILE A 28 -10.12 -6.39 -3.16
N ASP A 29 -8.89 -6.82 -2.87
CA ASP A 29 -8.12 -6.48 -1.67
C ASP A 29 -8.77 -6.87 -0.33
N CYS A 30 -7.93 -7.02 0.70
CA CYS A 30 -8.33 -7.27 2.08
C CYS A 30 -7.32 -6.63 3.04
N GLY A 31 -7.36 -5.31 3.06
CA GLY A 31 -6.40 -4.45 3.73
C GLY A 31 -6.70 -4.15 5.19
N MET A 32 -5.65 -3.78 5.91
CA MET A 32 -5.71 -3.29 7.29
C MET A 32 -5.79 -1.77 7.31
N ALA A 33 -6.74 -1.20 8.07
CA ALA A 33 -6.78 0.25 8.28
C ALA A 33 -5.54 0.69 9.09
N GLN A 34 -4.98 1.87 8.78
CA GLN A 34 -3.88 2.49 9.52
C GLN A 34 -4.25 3.95 9.90
N GLY A 35 -3.49 4.58 10.80
CA GLY A 35 -3.80 5.95 11.28
C GLY A 35 -4.28 6.03 12.73
N GLY A 36 -3.84 5.11 13.59
CA GLY A 36 -4.05 5.19 15.04
C GLY A 36 -5.28 4.43 15.57
N ARG A 37 -5.81 4.89 16.71
CA ARG A 37 -6.71 4.07 17.55
C ARG A 37 -8.02 3.65 16.89
N GLU A 38 -8.58 4.49 16.03
CA GLU A 38 -9.83 4.17 15.32
C GLU A 38 -9.61 3.05 14.30
N ALA A 39 -8.45 3.06 13.65
CA ALA A 39 -8.03 1.99 12.74
C ALA A 39 -7.84 0.67 13.49
N ASP A 40 -7.18 0.67 14.65
CA ASP A 40 -7.01 -0.54 15.48
C ASP A 40 -8.36 -1.16 15.87
N GLN A 41 -9.32 -0.32 16.29
CA GLN A 41 -10.66 -0.78 16.64
C GLN A 41 -11.42 -1.29 15.43
N HIS A 42 -11.29 -0.63 14.28
CA HIS A 42 -11.88 -1.08 13.02
C HIS A 42 -11.35 -2.48 12.65
N ASN A 43 -10.03 -2.66 12.69
CA ASN A 43 -9.37 -3.92 12.35
C ASN A 43 -9.77 -5.08 13.28
N GLN A 44 -10.20 -4.82 14.51
CA GLN A 44 -10.66 -5.86 15.45
C GLN A 44 -12.09 -6.32 15.19
N LYS A 45 -12.94 -5.52 14.53
CA LYS A 45 -14.34 -5.88 14.26
C LYS A 45 -14.43 -7.15 13.41
N ALA A 46 -15.49 -7.92 13.59
CA ALA A 46 -15.79 -9.03 12.67
C ALA A 46 -16.05 -8.47 11.26
N PHE A 47 -15.75 -9.28 10.23
CA PHE A 47 -16.14 -8.92 8.87
C PHE A 47 -17.67 -8.81 8.78
N ALA A 48 -18.15 -7.86 7.97
CA ALA A 48 -19.58 -7.71 7.68
C ALA A 48 -20.11 -8.74 6.67
N PHE A 49 -19.26 -9.71 6.31
CA PHE A 49 -19.56 -10.83 5.43
C PHE A 49 -18.99 -12.11 6.02
N ASP A 50 -19.51 -13.25 5.58
CA ASP A 50 -18.97 -14.56 5.93
C ASP A 50 -17.73 -14.88 5.08
N PRO A 51 -16.52 -14.99 5.66
CA PRO A 51 -15.31 -15.34 4.92
C PRO A 51 -15.37 -16.71 4.23
N ALA A 52 -16.13 -17.66 4.77
CA ALA A 52 -16.26 -19.01 4.19
C ALA A 52 -17.10 -19.03 2.91
N SER A 53 -17.87 -17.96 2.65
CA SER A 53 -18.71 -17.82 1.45
C SER A 53 -18.00 -17.16 0.27
N LEU A 54 -16.73 -16.77 0.41
CA LEU A 54 -15.94 -16.18 -0.66
C LEU A 54 -15.30 -17.28 -1.51
N ASP A 55 -15.37 -17.13 -2.83
CA ASP A 55 -14.75 -18.04 -3.80
C ASP A 55 -13.24 -17.80 -3.91
N PHE A 56 -12.83 -16.53 -3.96
CA PHE A 56 -11.43 -16.11 -4.08
C PHE A 56 -11.23 -14.65 -3.64
N VAL A 57 -9.95 -14.23 -3.62
CA VAL A 57 -9.53 -12.84 -3.47
C VAL A 57 -8.64 -12.45 -4.64
N VAL A 58 -8.84 -11.25 -5.19
CA VAL A 58 -7.93 -10.59 -6.13
C VAL A 58 -7.17 -9.53 -5.34
N LEU A 59 -5.84 -9.67 -5.26
CA LEU A 59 -4.98 -8.73 -4.54
C LEU A 59 -4.19 -7.88 -5.53
N THR A 60 -4.37 -6.57 -5.45
CA THR A 60 -3.71 -5.59 -6.33
C THR A 60 -2.22 -5.50 -6.02
N HIS A 61 -1.85 -5.40 -4.75
CA HIS A 61 -0.45 -5.32 -4.34
C HIS A 61 -0.21 -5.66 -2.86
N ALA A 62 1.06 -5.70 -2.45
CA ALA A 62 1.46 -6.27 -1.18
C ALA A 62 1.26 -5.36 0.05
N HIS A 63 1.05 -4.05 -0.09
CA HIS A 63 0.99 -3.16 1.07
C HIS A 63 -0.09 -3.58 2.08
N ILE A 64 0.16 -3.29 3.36
CA ILE A 64 -0.65 -3.77 4.48
C ILE A 64 -2.07 -3.21 4.47
N ASP A 65 -2.26 -2.02 3.93
CA ASP A 65 -3.56 -1.40 3.68
C ASP A 65 -4.34 -1.99 2.50
N HIS A 66 -3.77 -2.97 1.78
CA HIS A 66 -4.44 -3.80 0.77
C HIS A 66 -4.42 -5.30 1.09
N SER A 67 -3.43 -5.78 1.87
CA SER A 67 -3.21 -7.21 2.13
C SER A 67 -3.30 -7.61 3.61
N GLY A 68 -3.24 -6.63 4.52
CA GLY A 68 -2.92 -6.85 5.93
C GLY A 68 -3.96 -7.62 6.73
N LEU A 69 -5.19 -7.78 6.23
CA LEU A 69 -6.23 -8.59 6.85
C LEU A 69 -6.41 -9.96 6.21
N LEU A 70 -5.65 -10.33 5.17
CA LEU A 70 -5.70 -11.68 4.58
C LEU A 70 -5.47 -12.81 5.62
N PRO A 71 -4.51 -12.71 6.56
CA PRO A 71 -4.36 -13.75 7.58
C PRO A 71 -5.53 -13.83 8.54
N LYS A 72 -6.17 -12.69 8.84
CA LYS A 72 -7.42 -12.68 9.61
C LYS A 72 -8.56 -13.32 8.82
N LEU A 73 -8.64 -13.09 7.51
CA LEU A 73 -9.64 -13.70 6.62
C LEU A 73 -9.52 -15.23 6.64
N VAL A 74 -8.30 -15.76 6.48
CA VAL A 74 -8.01 -17.21 6.57
C VAL A 74 -8.33 -17.77 7.96
N ALA A 75 -7.92 -17.07 9.02
CA ALA A 75 -8.24 -17.47 10.40
C ALA A 75 -9.74 -17.53 10.70
N ARG A 76 -10.56 -16.86 9.88
CA ARG A 76 -12.03 -16.81 10.01
C ARG A 76 -12.77 -17.71 9.03
N GLY A 77 -12.06 -18.63 8.37
CA GLY A 77 -12.67 -19.73 7.62
C GLY A 77 -12.63 -19.59 6.10
N PHE A 78 -11.96 -18.56 5.55
CA PHE A 78 -11.71 -18.48 4.11
C PHE A 78 -10.78 -19.60 3.64
N LYS A 79 -11.15 -20.24 2.53
CA LYS A 79 -10.46 -21.39 1.93
C LYS A 79 -10.16 -21.22 0.44
N GLY A 80 -10.57 -20.11 -0.15
CA GLY A 80 -10.41 -19.85 -1.58
C GLY A 80 -8.98 -19.48 -1.96
N ALA A 81 -8.74 -19.28 -3.25
CA ALA A 81 -7.45 -18.82 -3.76
C ALA A 81 -7.28 -17.31 -3.56
N ILE A 82 -6.03 -16.86 -3.37
CA ILE A 82 -5.65 -15.45 -3.37
C ILE A 82 -4.80 -15.22 -4.62
N TYR A 83 -5.35 -14.55 -5.62
CA TYR A 83 -4.65 -14.25 -6.87
C TYR A 83 -3.89 -12.94 -6.75
N ALA A 84 -2.60 -12.97 -7.06
CA ALA A 84 -1.73 -11.81 -7.05
C ALA A 84 -0.61 -11.97 -8.09
N THR A 85 0.17 -10.93 -8.33
CA THR A 85 1.38 -11.05 -9.14
C THR A 85 2.47 -11.83 -8.40
N LEU A 86 3.44 -12.36 -9.16
CA LEU A 86 4.56 -13.10 -8.58
C LEU A 86 5.36 -12.28 -7.56
N ALA A 87 5.68 -11.03 -7.88
CA ALA A 87 6.42 -10.17 -6.95
C ALA A 87 5.57 -9.79 -5.72
N THR A 88 4.27 -9.59 -5.89
CA THR A 88 3.37 -9.38 -4.74
C THR A 88 3.37 -10.59 -3.82
N LYS A 89 3.33 -11.82 -4.35
CA LYS A 89 3.43 -13.05 -3.54
C LYS A 89 4.70 -13.08 -2.68
N ASP A 90 5.85 -12.77 -3.26
CA ASP A 90 7.12 -12.77 -2.53
C ASP A 90 7.16 -11.68 -1.46
N LEU A 91 6.63 -10.50 -1.77
CA LEU A 91 6.54 -9.40 -0.81
C LEU A 91 5.59 -9.73 0.34
N LEU A 92 4.43 -10.35 0.09
CA LEU A 92 3.47 -10.74 1.13
C LEU A 92 4.12 -11.57 2.24
N GLU A 93 5.05 -12.46 1.88
CA GLU A 93 5.76 -13.26 2.89
C GLU A 93 6.47 -12.37 3.91
N VAL A 94 7.11 -11.30 3.44
CA VAL A 94 7.85 -10.37 4.30
C VAL A 94 6.88 -9.47 5.08
N LEU A 95 5.94 -8.80 4.40
CA LEU A 95 5.08 -7.81 5.06
C LEU A 95 4.13 -8.45 6.06
N LEU A 96 3.51 -9.59 5.75
CA LEU A 96 2.56 -10.24 6.66
C LEU A 96 3.25 -10.84 7.89
N LYS A 97 4.47 -11.38 7.73
CA LYS A 97 5.29 -11.85 8.86
C LYS A 97 5.69 -10.70 9.79
N ASP A 98 6.15 -9.58 9.22
CA ASP A 98 6.50 -8.37 9.99
C ASP A 98 5.28 -7.81 10.73
N SER A 99 4.14 -7.70 10.04
CA SER A 99 2.89 -7.25 10.67
C SER A 99 2.45 -8.17 11.83
N ALA A 100 2.49 -9.49 11.64
CA ALA A 100 2.20 -10.44 12.73
C ALA A 100 3.18 -10.26 13.90
N HIS A 101 4.47 -10.10 13.62
CA HIS A 101 5.50 -9.91 14.65
C HIS A 101 5.27 -8.62 15.46
N ILE A 102 5.02 -7.49 14.79
CA ILE A 102 4.71 -6.21 15.44
C ILE A 102 3.50 -6.36 16.37
N GLN A 103 2.41 -6.95 15.87
CA GLN A 103 1.20 -7.15 16.67
C GLN A 103 1.43 -8.04 17.90
N MET A 104 2.22 -9.10 17.77
CA MET A 104 2.58 -9.97 18.90
C MET A 104 3.42 -9.22 19.93
N VAL A 105 4.45 -8.49 19.51
CA VAL A 105 5.31 -7.70 20.39
C VAL A 105 4.51 -6.63 21.13
N ASP A 106 3.59 -5.94 20.44
CA ASP A 106 2.76 -4.91 21.06
C ASP A 106 1.75 -5.52 22.06
N ALA A 107 1.17 -6.67 21.74
CA ALA A 107 0.32 -7.41 22.68
C ALA A 107 1.09 -7.87 23.93
N GLU A 108 2.31 -8.38 23.77
CA GLU A 108 3.19 -8.76 24.89
C GLU A 108 3.57 -7.55 25.76
N ARG A 109 3.92 -6.43 25.14
CA ARG A 109 4.23 -5.17 25.84
C ARG A 109 3.02 -4.67 26.63
N ALA A 110 1.83 -4.71 26.04
CA ALA A 110 0.60 -4.32 26.72
C ALA A 110 0.29 -5.24 27.91
N ALA A 111 0.41 -6.56 27.73
CA ALA A 111 0.23 -7.55 28.79
C ALA A 111 1.24 -7.36 29.94
N ARG A 112 2.49 -7.02 29.63
CA ARG A 112 3.51 -6.70 30.64
C ARG A 112 3.16 -5.43 31.43
N ARG A 113 2.77 -4.34 30.76
CA ARG A 113 2.38 -3.09 31.44
C ARG A 113 1.20 -3.28 32.38
N GLN A 114 0.24 -4.12 31.99
CA GLN A 114 -0.87 -4.52 32.84
C GLN A 114 -0.42 -5.22 34.12
N ARG A 115 0.47 -6.22 34.01
CA ARG A 115 1.07 -6.91 35.16
C ARG A 115 1.83 -5.96 36.10
N GLU A 116 2.41 -4.89 35.55
CA GLU A 116 3.13 -3.85 36.30
C GLU A 116 2.20 -2.76 36.89
N GLY A 117 0.87 -2.87 36.76
CA GLY A 117 -0.09 -1.88 37.27
C GLY A 117 -0.07 -0.54 36.51
N LYS A 118 0.59 -0.48 35.36
CA LYS A 118 0.73 0.72 34.50
C LYS A 118 -0.14 0.65 33.24
N GLY A 119 -0.81 -0.48 33.02
CA GLY A 119 -1.65 -0.71 31.84
C GLY A 119 -3.05 -0.14 32.01
N ARG A 120 -3.66 0.31 30.90
CA ARG A 120 -5.09 0.64 30.87
C ARG A 120 -5.90 -0.57 30.48
N GLU A 121 -7.03 -0.83 31.13
CA GLU A 121 -7.87 -2.03 30.95
C GLU A 121 -8.21 -2.33 29.47
N ARG A 122 -8.23 -1.29 28.62
CA ARG A 122 -8.47 -1.34 27.16
C ARG A 122 -7.23 -1.61 26.28
N GLU A 123 -6.04 -1.82 26.85
CA GLU A 123 -4.79 -2.08 26.10
C GLU A 123 -4.57 -3.57 25.80
N LEU A 124 -5.32 -4.48 26.41
CA LEU A 124 -5.22 -5.92 26.15
C LEU A 124 -5.96 -6.28 24.87
N THR A 125 -5.32 -6.05 23.73
CA THR A 125 -5.84 -6.48 22.43
C THR A 125 -5.03 -7.67 21.97
N ALA A 126 -5.68 -8.81 21.79
CA ALA A 126 -5.04 -9.97 21.18
C ALA A 126 -4.59 -9.61 19.75
N PRO A 127 -3.46 -10.15 19.27
CA PRO A 127 -3.04 -10.01 17.88
C PRO A 127 -4.19 -10.40 16.94
N LEU A 128 -4.35 -9.70 15.82
CA LEU A 128 -5.43 -9.99 14.86
C LEU A 128 -5.26 -11.39 14.24
N TYR A 129 -4.01 -11.85 14.15
CA TYR A 129 -3.61 -13.14 13.62
C TYR A 129 -2.21 -13.53 14.11
N SER A 130 -1.84 -14.79 13.90
CA SER A 130 -0.55 -15.36 14.27
C SER A 130 0.32 -15.63 13.03
N LEU A 131 1.60 -15.96 13.24
CA LEU A 131 2.49 -16.42 12.16
C LEU A 131 1.99 -17.70 11.49
N ALA A 132 1.25 -18.56 12.21
CA ALA A 132 0.65 -19.75 11.61
C ALA A 132 -0.45 -19.38 10.61
N HIS A 133 -1.28 -18.38 10.93
CA HIS A 133 -2.27 -17.87 9.96
C HIS A 133 -1.59 -17.25 8.74
N VAL A 134 -0.47 -16.53 8.92
CA VAL A 134 0.32 -16.01 7.80
C VAL A 134 0.81 -17.15 6.89
N ALA A 135 1.36 -18.23 7.46
CA ALA A 135 1.80 -19.39 6.69
C ALA A 135 0.65 -19.98 5.86
N SER A 136 -0.51 -20.21 6.47
CA SER A 136 -1.70 -20.71 5.77
C SER A 136 -2.21 -19.74 4.69
N THR A 137 -2.09 -18.43 4.89
CA THR A 137 -2.41 -17.44 3.84
C THR A 137 -1.48 -17.58 2.66
N LEU A 138 -0.16 -17.69 2.87
CA LEU A 138 0.82 -17.78 1.79
C LEU A 138 0.64 -19.06 0.95
N GLU A 139 0.16 -20.15 1.55
CA GLU A 139 -0.21 -21.38 0.85
C GLU A 139 -1.39 -21.19 -0.11
N GLN A 140 -2.30 -20.25 0.17
CA GLN A 140 -3.45 -19.92 -0.69
C GLN A 140 -3.09 -18.93 -1.82
N VAL A 141 -1.87 -18.37 -1.85
CA VAL A 141 -1.49 -17.35 -2.84
C VAL A 141 -1.05 -17.99 -4.17
N HIS A 142 -1.81 -17.68 -5.21
CA HIS A 142 -1.58 -18.09 -6.59
C HIS A 142 -0.97 -16.92 -7.39
N ALA A 143 0.26 -17.09 -7.83
CA ALA A 143 1.00 -16.07 -8.58
C ALA A 143 0.65 -16.12 -10.08
N ILE A 144 0.28 -14.98 -10.64
CA ILE A 144 -0.08 -14.80 -12.05
C ILE A 144 0.84 -13.74 -12.68
N ALA A 145 1.25 -13.95 -13.93
CA ALA A 145 2.06 -12.97 -14.65
C ALA A 145 1.20 -11.81 -15.18
N TYR A 146 1.82 -10.64 -15.36
CA TYR A 146 1.15 -9.52 -16.04
C TYR A 146 0.72 -9.89 -17.45
N GLY A 147 -0.41 -9.33 -17.91
CA GLY A 147 -0.97 -9.56 -19.23
C GLY A 147 -1.55 -10.97 -19.45
N GLN A 148 -1.41 -11.89 -18.48
CA GLN A 148 -1.99 -13.22 -18.54
C GLN A 148 -3.45 -13.18 -18.08
N ARG A 149 -4.37 -13.45 -19.00
CA ARG A 149 -5.77 -13.75 -18.66
C ARG A 149 -5.87 -15.15 -18.05
N PHE A 150 -6.60 -15.26 -16.95
CA PHE A 150 -6.89 -16.54 -16.30
C PHE A 150 -8.32 -16.58 -15.78
N GLU A 151 -8.90 -17.77 -15.76
CA GLU A 151 -10.22 -18.01 -15.18
C GLU A 151 -10.08 -18.20 -13.66
N ALA A 152 -10.58 -17.24 -12.88
CA ALA A 152 -10.60 -17.34 -11.42
C ALA A 152 -11.81 -18.13 -10.90
N HIS A 153 -12.89 -18.12 -11.69
CA HIS A 153 -14.15 -18.82 -11.52
C HIS A 153 -14.86 -18.90 -12.89
N PRO A 154 -15.76 -19.86 -13.18
CA PRO A 154 -16.45 -19.94 -14.48
C PRO A 154 -17.18 -18.67 -14.93
N ALA A 155 -17.51 -17.78 -14.01
CA ALA A 155 -18.15 -16.49 -14.27
C ALA A 155 -17.20 -15.28 -14.23
N VAL A 156 -15.91 -15.48 -13.93
CA VAL A 156 -14.94 -14.41 -13.70
C VAL A 156 -13.58 -14.73 -14.31
N THR A 157 -13.19 -13.97 -15.34
CA THR A 157 -11.82 -13.94 -15.87
C THR A 157 -11.09 -12.71 -15.35
N VAL A 158 -9.82 -12.85 -14.99
CA VAL A 158 -8.99 -11.77 -14.45
C VAL A 158 -7.71 -11.62 -15.28
N CYS A 159 -7.22 -10.39 -15.39
CA CYS A 159 -5.90 -10.06 -15.92
C CYS A 159 -5.27 -8.97 -15.06
N PHE A 160 -4.00 -9.14 -14.70
CA PHE A 160 -3.22 -8.11 -14.01
C PHE A 160 -2.42 -7.30 -15.02
N GLN A 161 -2.51 -5.98 -14.95
CA GLN A 161 -1.65 -5.03 -15.66
C GLN A 161 -0.77 -4.29 -14.68
N ASP A 162 0.39 -3.80 -15.11
CA ASP A 162 1.33 -3.12 -14.22
C ASP A 162 0.75 -1.77 -13.75
N ALA A 163 0.67 -1.56 -12.44
CA ALA A 163 0.19 -0.30 -11.85
C ALA A 163 1.31 0.70 -11.57
N GLY A 164 2.60 0.32 -11.67
CA GLY A 164 3.73 1.24 -11.45
C GLY A 164 3.91 1.77 -10.02
N HIS A 165 3.16 1.26 -9.04
CA HIS A 165 3.13 1.79 -7.67
C HIS A 165 4.20 1.18 -6.75
N ILE A 166 4.23 -0.15 -6.64
CA ILE A 166 5.33 -0.90 -6.03
C ILE A 166 5.69 -2.08 -6.91
N LEU A 167 6.80 -2.75 -6.62
CA LEU A 167 7.14 -3.98 -7.31
C LEU A 167 5.99 -5.00 -7.22
N GLY A 168 5.46 -5.42 -8.37
CA GLY A 168 4.34 -6.36 -8.43
C GLY A 168 2.95 -5.72 -8.28
N SER A 169 2.83 -4.40 -8.12
CA SER A 169 1.52 -3.76 -8.04
C SER A 169 0.75 -3.90 -9.34
N ALA A 170 -0.55 -4.14 -9.25
CA ALA A 170 -1.37 -4.42 -10.41
C ALA A 170 -2.70 -3.65 -10.45
N ILE A 171 -3.02 -3.17 -11.64
CA ILE A 171 -4.38 -2.86 -12.06
C ILE A 171 -5.05 -4.21 -12.38
N ALA A 172 -6.19 -4.48 -11.77
CA ALA A 172 -6.96 -5.69 -12.03
C ALA A 172 -8.07 -5.41 -13.04
N GLU A 173 -8.00 -6.02 -14.22
CA GLU A 173 -9.10 -6.11 -15.18
C GLU A 173 -9.88 -7.40 -14.90
N LEU A 174 -11.20 -7.29 -14.68
CA LEU A 174 -12.09 -8.42 -14.42
C LEU A 174 -13.23 -8.43 -15.44
N TRP A 175 -13.36 -9.52 -16.19
CA TRP A 175 -14.51 -9.79 -17.05
C TRP A 175 -15.48 -10.68 -16.30
N LEU A 176 -16.60 -10.09 -15.91
CA LEU A 176 -17.67 -10.74 -15.16
C LEU A 176 -18.75 -11.14 -16.15
N ALA A 177 -19.19 -12.40 -16.14
CA ALA A 177 -20.38 -12.78 -16.91
C ALA A 177 -21.55 -11.86 -16.53
N ASP A 178 -22.46 -11.56 -17.45
CA ASP A 178 -23.68 -10.76 -17.19
C ASP A 178 -24.96 -11.61 -17.12
N GLY A 179 -24.83 -12.93 -17.31
CA GLY A 179 -25.93 -13.91 -17.31
C GLY A 179 -26.83 -13.85 -18.55
N LEU A 180 -26.55 -12.96 -19.49
CA LEU A 180 -27.26 -12.77 -20.77
C LEU A 180 -26.41 -13.24 -21.97
N GLY A 181 -25.26 -13.84 -21.70
CA GLY A 181 -24.28 -14.26 -22.72
C GLY A 181 -23.24 -13.19 -23.05
N GLY A 182 -23.25 -12.05 -22.35
CA GLY A 182 -22.23 -11.01 -22.42
C GLY A 182 -21.32 -10.98 -21.20
N THR A 183 -20.46 -9.97 -21.15
CA THR A 183 -19.51 -9.73 -20.06
C THR A 183 -19.48 -8.25 -19.70
N LEU A 184 -19.49 -7.95 -18.41
CA LEU A 184 -19.22 -6.64 -17.85
C LEU A 184 -17.74 -6.56 -17.46
N LYS A 185 -17.04 -5.51 -17.89
CA LYS A 185 -15.64 -5.29 -17.53
C LYS A 185 -15.52 -4.34 -16.34
N LEU A 186 -15.08 -4.87 -15.20
CA LEU A 186 -14.69 -4.12 -14.01
C LEU A 186 -13.18 -3.89 -14.03
N VAL A 187 -12.74 -2.65 -13.81
CA VAL A 187 -11.32 -2.33 -13.63
C VAL A 187 -11.13 -1.76 -12.23
N ALA A 188 -10.25 -2.37 -11.45
CA ALA A 188 -9.79 -1.83 -10.19
C ALA A 188 -8.34 -1.37 -10.34
N SER A 189 -8.08 -0.08 -10.14
CA SER A 189 -6.73 0.47 -10.33
C SER A 189 -5.70 -0.08 -9.35
N GLY A 190 -6.13 -0.49 -8.15
CA GLY A 190 -5.24 -0.53 -7.00
C GLY A 190 -4.68 0.87 -6.73
N ASP A 191 -3.47 0.93 -6.21
CA ASP A 191 -2.71 2.18 -6.18
C ASP A 191 -1.96 2.39 -7.50
N LEU A 192 -2.06 3.59 -8.07
CA LEU A 192 -1.41 3.94 -9.33
C LEU A 192 -0.08 4.63 -9.04
N GLY A 193 0.97 4.21 -9.74
CA GLY A 193 2.28 4.81 -9.68
C GLY A 193 2.34 6.21 -10.25
N GLN A 194 3.14 7.10 -9.64
CA GLN A 194 3.54 8.33 -10.33
C GLN A 194 4.38 7.97 -11.58
N PRO A 195 4.05 8.48 -12.78
CA PRO A 195 4.84 8.22 -13.98
C PRO A 195 6.25 8.84 -13.91
N GLY A 196 7.19 8.26 -14.67
CA GLY A 196 8.58 8.71 -14.77
C GLY A 196 9.45 8.36 -13.56
N ARG A 197 9.04 7.35 -12.77
CA ARG A 197 9.82 6.85 -11.63
C ARG A 197 11.02 6.04 -12.10
N VAL A 198 12.04 6.01 -11.27
CA VAL A 198 13.34 5.47 -11.68
C VAL A 198 13.41 3.95 -11.61
N ILE A 199 12.64 3.34 -10.69
CA ILE A 199 12.71 1.89 -10.45
C ILE A 199 11.57 1.15 -11.16
N LEU A 200 10.38 1.75 -11.25
CA LEU A 200 9.18 1.05 -11.70
C LEU A 200 8.72 1.62 -13.04
N ARG A 201 8.10 0.76 -13.85
CA ARG A 201 7.46 1.17 -15.10
C ARG A 201 6.27 2.07 -14.81
N ASP A 202 5.90 2.88 -15.79
CA ASP A 202 4.69 3.68 -15.74
C ASP A 202 3.44 2.78 -15.68
N PRO A 203 2.35 3.25 -15.02
CA PRO A 203 1.09 2.51 -14.99
C PRO A 203 0.59 2.20 -16.41
N THR A 204 0.16 0.96 -16.63
CA THR A 204 -0.33 0.50 -17.93
C THR A 204 -1.64 1.23 -18.28
N PRO A 205 -1.74 1.88 -19.45
CA PRO A 205 -2.99 2.47 -19.92
C PRO A 205 -4.05 1.39 -20.16
N ILE A 206 -5.31 1.68 -19.83
CA ILE A 206 -6.43 0.74 -19.99
C ILE A 206 -7.42 1.32 -21.01
N PRO A 207 -7.71 0.60 -22.12
CA PRO A 207 -8.47 1.18 -23.22
C PRO A 207 -9.98 1.29 -22.96
N ASP A 208 -10.53 0.42 -22.12
CA ASP A 208 -11.96 0.35 -21.82
C ASP A 208 -12.27 -0.25 -20.44
N ALA A 209 -13.41 0.15 -19.89
CA ALA A 209 -14.08 -0.44 -18.74
C ALA A 209 -15.56 -0.11 -18.80
N ASP A 210 -16.41 -0.97 -18.24
CA ASP A 210 -17.80 -0.62 -17.94
C ASP A 210 -17.89 -0.01 -16.56
N LEU A 211 -17.15 -0.58 -15.60
CA LEU A 211 -17.06 -0.11 -14.22
C LEU A 211 -15.61 0.16 -13.85
N LEU A 212 -15.34 1.28 -13.20
CA LEU A 212 -14.00 1.67 -12.75
C LEU A 212 -13.98 1.92 -11.24
N LEU A 213 -13.07 1.29 -10.50
CA LEU A 213 -12.62 1.73 -9.18
C LEU A 213 -11.26 2.38 -9.34
N ILE A 214 -11.14 3.65 -8.99
CA ILE A 214 -9.90 4.42 -9.09
C ILE A 214 -9.49 4.98 -7.71
N GLU A 215 -8.21 4.87 -7.37
CA GLU A 215 -7.64 5.49 -6.16
C GLU A 215 -7.68 7.03 -6.22
N SER A 216 -7.54 7.68 -5.07
CA SER A 216 -7.59 9.15 -4.98
C SER A 216 -6.71 9.72 -3.87
N THR A 217 -5.59 9.06 -3.59
CA THR A 217 -4.68 9.44 -2.50
C THR A 217 -4.22 10.90 -2.62
N TYR A 218 -3.93 11.32 -3.85
CA TYR A 218 -3.54 12.69 -4.21
C TYR A 218 -4.50 13.34 -5.20
N GLY A 219 -5.79 13.01 -5.10
CA GLY A 219 -6.84 13.54 -5.97
C GLY A 219 -7.02 15.06 -5.93
N ASP A 220 -6.49 15.76 -4.92
CA ASP A 220 -6.61 17.20 -4.72
C ASP A 220 -5.35 18.03 -5.00
N ARG A 221 -4.21 17.41 -5.33
CA ARG A 221 -2.94 18.13 -5.48
C ARG A 221 -1.98 17.49 -6.46
N MET A 222 -1.08 18.31 -6.99
CA MET A 222 0.05 17.88 -7.82
C MET A 222 1.30 17.71 -6.97
N HIS A 223 2.18 16.80 -7.37
CA HIS A 223 3.49 16.65 -6.75
C HIS A 223 4.43 17.78 -7.17
N LYS A 224 5.46 18.02 -6.36
CA LYS A 224 6.62 18.82 -6.82
C LYS A 224 7.38 18.04 -7.88
N SER A 225 8.10 18.76 -8.74
CA SER A 225 8.97 18.10 -9.71
C SER A 225 10.04 17.27 -9.01
N THR A 226 10.49 16.19 -9.67
CA THR A 226 11.60 15.36 -9.17
C THR A 226 12.87 16.19 -8.96
N GLY A 227 13.13 17.16 -9.85
CA GLY A 227 14.27 18.07 -9.75
C GLY A 227 14.24 18.90 -8.47
N ASP A 228 13.13 19.60 -8.22
CA ASP A 228 12.97 20.44 -7.02
C ASP A 228 13.05 19.60 -5.74
N THR A 229 12.48 18.39 -5.78
CA THR A 229 12.49 17.46 -4.64
C THR A 229 13.91 16.98 -4.33
N LEU A 230 14.73 16.74 -5.36
CA LEU A 230 16.13 16.39 -5.18
C LEU A 230 16.95 17.58 -4.65
N GLU A 231 16.68 18.81 -5.09
CA GLU A 231 17.30 20.01 -4.50
C GLU A 231 16.98 20.12 -3.00
N GLU A 232 15.72 19.91 -2.60
CA GLU A 232 15.31 19.93 -1.20
C GLU A 232 16.01 18.84 -0.38
N LEU A 233 16.12 17.63 -0.92
CA LEU A 233 16.87 16.55 -0.27
C LEU A 233 18.33 16.93 -0.07
N VAL A 234 18.98 17.45 -1.12
CA VAL A 234 20.39 17.89 -1.07
C VAL A 234 20.57 18.99 -0.03
N ASP A 235 19.67 19.97 0.00
CA ASP A 235 19.72 21.10 0.92
C ASP A 235 19.60 20.64 2.38
N VAL A 236 18.59 19.81 2.70
CA VAL A 236 18.38 19.30 4.06
C VAL A 236 19.57 18.45 4.51
N VAL A 237 20.02 17.51 3.68
CA VAL A 237 21.13 16.62 4.02
C VAL A 237 22.43 17.41 4.21
N SER A 238 22.74 18.33 3.30
CA SER A 238 23.97 19.12 3.36
C SER A 238 24.00 20.05 4.57
N ARG A 239 22.86 20.62 4.94
CA ARG A 239 22.75 21.46 6.13
C ARG A 239 22.89 20.64 7.41
N THR A 240 22.26 19.47 7.50
CA THR A 240 22.14 18.73 8.77
C THR A 240 23.34 17.83 9.07
N VAL A 241 23.82 17.05 8.10
CA VAL A 241 24.74 15.93 8.37
C VAL A 241 26.07 16.38 9.01
N GLY A 242 26.50 17.61 8.76
CA GLY A 242 27.73 18.17 9.36
C GLY A 242 27.69 18.34 10.89
N HIS A 243 26.51 18.40 11.50
CA HIS A 243 26.35 18.65 12.94
C HIS A 243 25.25 17.83 13.63
N GLY A 244 24.36 17.19 12.89
CA GLY A 244 23.32 16.31 13.41
C GLY A 244 23.05 15.12 12.50
N ASN A 245 21.93 14.45 12.76
CA ASN A 245 21.47 13.30 11.97
C ASN A 245 20.23 13.67 11.17
N VAL A 246 20.07 13.01 10.03
CA VAL A 246 18.84 13.06 9.22
C VAL A 246 18.09 11.74 9.40
N VAL A 247 16.87 11.78 9.93
CA VAL A 247 16.00 10.60 10.04
C VAL A 247 14.98 10.65 8.92
N ILE A 248 14.85 9.57 8.15
CA ILE A 248 13.91 9.44 7.03
C ILE A 248 12.98 8.26 7.31
N PRO A 249 11.79 8.50 7.87
CA PRO A 249 10.72 7.51 7.92
C PRO A 249 10.32 7.10 6.50
N ALA A 250 10.44 5.81 6.18
CA ALA A 250 10.13 5.30 4.84
C ALA A 250 9.43 3.94 4.90
N PHE A 251 8.54 3.69 3.94
CA PHE A 251 8.04 2.34 3.68
C PHE A 251 9.20 1.46 3.22
N ALA A 252 9.26 0.25 3.79
CA ALA A 252 10.35 -0.69 3.53
C ALA A 252 10.37 -1.21 2.08
N VAL A 253 9.21 -1.17 1.42
CA VAL A 253 9.01 -1.58 0.03
C VAL A 253 8.68 -0.33 -0.79
N GLY A 254 9.36 -0.16 -1.93
CA GLY A 254 9.19 1.00 -2.81
C GLY A 254 10.06 2.18 -2.37
N ARG A 255 9.60 2.96 -1.38
CA ARG A 255 10.20 4.26 -1.01
C ARG A 255 11.66 4.15 -0.59
N THR A 256 12.01 3.16 0.21
CA THR A 256 13.40 2.97 0.68
C THR A 256 14.35 2.75 -0.50
N GLN A 257 13.99 1.91 -1.46
CA GLN A 257 14.82 1.59 -2.62
C GLN A 257 15.02 2.81 -3.52
N GLU A 258 13.99 3.64 -3.72
CA GLU A 258 14.10 4.88 -4.50
C GLU A 258 15.00 5.92 -3.84
N LEU A 259 14.87 6.13 -2.53
CA LEU A 259 15.73 7.05 -1.80
C LEU A 259 17.19 6.62 -1.91
N LEU A 260 17.48 5.33 -1.73
CA LEU A 260 18.82 4.78 -1.86
C LEU A 260 19.40 5.02 -3.26
N TYR A 261 18.60 4.83 -4.31
CA TYR A 261 19.01 5.14 -5.67
C TYR A 261 19.36 6.62 -5.85
N HIS A 262 18.51 7.52 -5.36
CA HIS A 262 18.76 8.96 -5.46
C HIS A 262 20.00 9.41 -4.68
N PHE A 263 20.24 8.85 -3.49
CA PHE A 263 21.48 9.12 -2.75
C PHE A 263 22.72 8.72 -3.54
N LEU A 264 22.74 7.52 -4.15
CA LEU A 264 23.86 7.11 -5.00
C LEU A 264 24.08 8.05 -6.18
N GLN A 265 23.01 8.44 -6.88
CA GLN A 265 23.09 9.37 -8.00
C GLN A 265 23.66 10.72 -7.56
N LEU A 266 23.15 11.28 -6.47
CA LEU A 266 23.60 12.57 -5.95
C LEU A 266 25.07 12.54 -5.50
N ILE A 267 25.52 11.44 -4.89
CA ILE A 267 26.94 11.24 -4.52
C ILE A 267 27.81 11.10 -5.78
N GLN A 268 27.38 10.30 -6.76
CA GLN A 268 28.10 10.11 -8.02
C GLN A 268 28.24 11.41 -8.82
N MET A 269 27.19 12.24 -8.82
CA MET A 269 27.19 13.58 -9.43
C MET A 269 27.93 14.63 -8.59
N LYS A 270 28.51 14.25 -7.43
CA LYS A 270 29.18 15.15 -6.47
C LYS A 270 28.29 16.29 -5.95
N ARG A 271 26.97 16.07 -5.97
CA ARG A 271 25.97 16.99 -5.41
C ARG A 271 25.80 16.81 -3.90
N LEU A 272 26.08 15.61 -3.41
CA LEU A 272 26.26 15.31 -1.99
C LEU A 272 27.68 14.77 -1.77
N PRO A 273 28.33 15.09 -0.63
CA PRO A 273 29.51 14.37 -0.21
C PRO A 273 29.14 12.91 0.13
N PRO A 274 30.10 11.99 0.21
CA PRO A 274 29.86 10.68 0.79
C PRO A 274 29.31 10.83 2.22
N VAL A 275 28.10 10.31 2.45
CA VAL A 275 27.41 10.36 3.74
C VAL A 275 27.09 8.94 4.20
N GLU A 276 27.16 8.70 5.50
CA GLU A 276 26.87 7.39 6.08
C GLU A 276 25.36 7.17 6.15
N ILE A 277 24.85 6.25 5.32
CA ILE A 277 23.43 5.93 5.20
C ILE A 277 23.16 4.58 5.87
N PHE A 278 22.29 4.58 6.88
CA PHE A 278 21.88 3.39 7.61
C PHE A 278 20.45 3.03 7.25
N VAL A 279 20.23 1.84 6.69
CA VAL A 279 18.91 1.28 6.43
C VAL A 279 18.57 0.35 7.58
N ASP A 280 17.86 0.88 8.59
CA ASP A 280 17.52 0.15 9.81
C ASP A 280 16.10 -0.43 9.75
N SER A 281 15.97 -1.47 8.92
CA SER A 281 14.72 -2.22 8.78
C SER A 281 15.02 -3.59 8.19
N PRO A 282 14.87 -4.69 8.97
CA PRO A 282 15.00 -6.05 8.45
C PRO A 282 14.09 -6.29 7.24
N MET A 283 12.88 -5.72 7.28
CA MET A 283 11.92 -5.76 6.18
C MET A 283 12.46 -5.04 4.94
N ALA A 284 13.13 -3.89 5.08
CA ALA A 284 13.68 -3.17 3.93
C ALA A 284 14.86 -3.92 3.29
N VAL A 285 15.66 -4.63 4.09
CA VAL A 285 16.71 -5.52 3.58
C VAL A 285 16.09 -6.65 2.73
N ALA A 286 15.11 -7.35 3.29
CA ALA A 286 14.41 -8.43 2.59
C ALA A 286 13.69 -7.94 1.33
N ALA A 287 13.03 -6.78 1.39
CA ALA A 287 12.37 -6.15 0.24
C ALA A 287 13.38 -5.82 -0.87
N THR A 288 14.54 -5.27 -0.51
CA THR A 288 15.62 -4.97 -1.47
C THR A 288 16.14 -6.24 -2.14
N ASP A 289 16.25 -7.35 -1.41
CA ASP A 289 16.62 -8.65 -1.96
C ASP A 289 15.57 -9.20 -2.93
N ILE A 290 14.29 -9.01 -2.63
CA ILE A 290 13.19 -9.40 -3.52
C ILE A 290 13.22 -8.54 -4.79
N THR A 291 13.37 -7.22 -4.67
CA THR A 291 13.55 -6.32 -5.82
C THR A 291 14.67 -6.79 -6.74
N LEU A 292 15.81 -7.21 -6.17
CA LEU A 292 16.93 -7.74 -6.95
C LEU A 292 16.64 -9.05 -7.69
N ARG A 293 15.70 -9.89 -7.19
CA ARG A 293 15.34 -11.18 -7.81
C ARG A 293 14.35 -11.02 -8.97
N HIS A 294 13.45 -10.03 -8.91
CA HIS A 294 12.41 -9.80 -9.93
C HIS A 294 12.89 -8.99 -11.14
N PHE A 295 14.10 -9.26 -11.62
CA PHE A 295 14.80 -8.52 -12.69
C PHE A 295 13.99 -8.37 -13.99
N SER A 296 13.08 -9.31 -14.30
CA SER A 296 12.36 -9.37 -15.58
C SER A 296 11.23 -8.35 -15.74
N VAL A 297 10.74 -7.74 -14.66
CA VAL A 297 9.64 -6.74 -14.69
C VAL A 297 10.13 -5.30 -14.87
N PHE A 298 11.44 -5.08 -14.90
CA PHE A 298 12.05 -3.77 -15.09
C PHE A 298 12.24 -3.44 -16.59
N ASP A 299 12.19 -2.16 -16.96
CA ASP A 299 12.52 -1.69 -18.32
C ASP A 299 14.05 -1.65 -18.56
N GLU A 300 14.47 -1.24 -19.76
CA GLU A 300 15.89 -1.24 -20.17
C GLU A 300 16.74 -0.23 -19.35
N GLU A 301 16.15 0.88 -18.93
CA GLU A 301 16.80 1.90 -18.08
C GLU A 301 16.98 1.36 -16.66
N ALA A 302 16.00 0.61 -16.16
CA ALA A 302 16.07 -0.06 -14.88
C ALA A 302 17.09 -1.22 -14.82
N ARG A 303 17.51 -1.79 -15.98
CA ARG A 303 18.64 -2.75 -16.04
C ARG A 303 19.99 -2.10 -15.75
N GLN A 304 20.21 -0.86 -16.17
CA GLN A 304 21.39 -0.08 -15.78
C GLN A 304 21.36 0.22 -14.28
N LEU A 305 20.16 0.40 -13.72
CA LEU A 305 19.93 0.53 -12.28
C LEU A 305 20.26 -0.73 -11.49
N LEU A 306 20.09 -1.93 -12.02
CA LEU A 306 20.43 -3.16 -11.31
C LEU A 306 21.94 -3.29 -11.07
N GLY A 307 22.75 -2.72 -11.96
CA GLY A 307 24.15 -2.42 -11.68
C GLY A 307 24.31 -1.44 -10.49
N SER A 308 23.45 -0.43 -10.39
CA SER A 308 23.37 0.49 -9.24
C SER A 308 22.87 -0.16 -7.95
N VAL A 309 21.93 -1.12 -7.98
CA VAL A 309 21.45 -1.82 -6.77
C VAL A 309 22.47 -2.84 -6.27
N ARG A 310 23.22 -3.51 -7.15
CA ARG A 310 24.43 -4.24 -6.71
C ARG A 310 25.45 -3.29 -6.08
N ARG A 311 25.69 -2.14 -6.71
CA ARG A 311 26.52 -1.07 -6.13
C ARG A 311 25.97 -0.53 -4.80
N LEU A 312 24.66 -0.60 -4.52
CA LEU A 312 24.10 -0.22 -3.21
C LEU A 312 24.67 -1.12 -2.10
N LYS A 313 24.72 -2.43 -2.33
CA LYS A 313 25.27 -3.39 -1.36
C LYS A 313 26.79 -3.37 -1.28
N GLU A 314 27.44 -2.95 -2.34
CA GLU A 314 28.90 -2.82 -2.42
C GLU A 314 29.39 -1.43 -1.96
N SER A 315 28.48 -0.48 -1.72
CA SER A 315 28.83 0.88 -1.29
C SER A 315 29.38 0.86 0.13
N PRO A 316 30.59 1.39 0.38
CA PRO A 316 31.16 1.45 1.72
C PRO A 316 30.39 2.40 2.67
N HIS A 317 29.48 3.20 2.14
CA HIS A 317 28.73 4.22 2.87
C HIS A 317 27.26 3.82 3.14
N ILE A 318 26.81 2.65 2.67
CA ILE A 318 25.43 2.19 2.88
C ILE A 318 25.44 0.93 3.73
N HIS A 319 24.81 1.04 4.91
CA HIS A 319 24.82 0.00 5.93
C HIS A 319 23.41 -0.55 6.12
N PHE A 320 23.21 -1.82 5.79
CA PHE A 320 21.94 -2.52 6.01
C PHE A 320 21.94 -3.15 7.41
N ILE A 321 21.05 -2.66 8.28
CA ILE A 321 20.99 -3.08 9.67
C ILE A 321 19.76 -3.97 9.89
N SER A 322 20.00 -5.23 10.25
CA SER A 322 18.95 -6.19 10.59
C SER A 322 18.97 -6.59 12.06
N ASP A 323 20.14 -6.58 12.70
CA ASP A 323 20.27 -6.92 14.11
C ASP A 323 19.75 -5.81 15.04
N VAL A 324 19.22 -6.21 16.20
CA VAL A 324 18.64 -5.28 17.18
C VAL A 324 19.74 -4.55 17.96
N GLU A 325 20.85 -5.21 18.31
CA GLU A 325 21.96 -4.57 19.00
C GLU A 325 22.63 -3.51 18.13
N ASP A 326 22.78 -3.79 16.84
CA ASP A 326 23.31 -2.82 15.88
C ASP A 326 22.37 -1.62 15.69
N SER A 327 21.06 -1.85 15.61
CA SER A 327 20.06 -0.77 15.63
C SER A 327 20.18 0.10 16.89
N ILE A 328 20.39 -0.51 18.07
CA ILE A 328 20.59 0.22 19.32
C ILE A 328 21.86 1.07 19.27
N LYS A 329 22.95 0.60 18.65
CA LYS A 329 24.20 1.36 18.50
C LYS A 329 23.98 2.64 17.69
N LEU A 330 23.09 2.65 16.70
CA LEU A 330 22.80 3.85 15.90
C LEU A 330 22.29 5.02 16.75
N ASN A 331 21.55 4.75 17.83
CA ASN A 331 21.06 5.80 18.74
C ASN A 331 22.20 6.57 19.44
N ARG A 332 23.44 6.06 19.41
CA ARG A 332 24.61 6.71 19.99
C ARG A 332 25.29 7.66 19.00
N ILE A 333 24.97 7.60 17.71
CA ILE A 333 25.55 8.47 16.68
C ILE A 333 25.05 9.89 16.90
N LYS A 334 25.98 10.83 17.10
CA LYS A 334 25.64 12.23 17.37
C LYS A 334 25.47 13.04 16.09
N SER A 335 26.29 12.81 15.07
CA SER A 335 26.18 13.51 13.79
C SER A 335 26.73 12.65 12.67
N GLY A 336 26.46 13.05 11.42
CA GLY A 336 27.04 12.41 10.25
C GLY A 336 26.20 11.27 9.64
N ALA A 337 25.06 10.92 10.26
CA ALA A 337 24.24 9.81 9.80
C ALA A 337 22.95 10.25 9.11
N VAL A 338 22.64 9.57 8.00
CA VAL A 338 21.30 9.49 7.42
C VAL A 338 20.71 8.14 7.82
N ILE A 339 19.59 8.12 8.54
CA ILE A 339 18.95 6.92 9.04
C ILE A 339 17.60 6.74 8.35
N ILE A 340 17.49 5.74 7.47
CA ILE A 340 16.25 5.35 6.81
C ILE A 340 15.64 4.18 7.59
N SER A 341 14.42 4.35 8.11
CA SER A 341 13.80 3.34 8.97
C SER A 341 12.29 3.26 8.73
N ALA A 342 11.75 2.05 8.83
CA ALA A 342 10.31 1.80 8.82
C ALA A 342 9.68 2.00 10.22
N SER A 343 8.40 2.34 10.34
CA SER A 343 7.41 2.53 9.24
C SER A 343 7.36 3.96 8.66
N GLY A 344 6.89 4.08 7.42
CA GLY A 344 6.83 5.36 6.69
C GLY A 344 5.89 6.42 7.29
N MET A 345 4.91 6.00 8.10
CA MET A 345 3.98 6.91 8.80
C MET A 345 4.36 7.16 10.27
N CYS A 346 5.51 6.64 10.71
CA CYS A 346 6.02 6.77 12.08
C CYS A 346 5.14 6.15 13.18
N ASP A 347 4.25 5.21 12.86
CA ASP A 347 3.33 4.65 13.85
C ASP A 347 3.90 3.44 14.61
N ALA A 348 4.85 2.73 13.99
CA ALA A 348 5.41 1.48 14.53
C ALA A 348 6.84 1.24 14.05
N GLY A 349 7.49 0.24 14.67
CA GLY A 349 8.81 -0.21 14.27
C GLY A 349 9.97 0.62 14.85
N ARG A 350 11.16 0.41 14.28
CA ARG A 350 12.43 0.97 14.78
C ARG A 350 12.49 2.49 14.64
N VAL A 351 11.74 3.09 13.71
CA VAL A 351 11.71 4.55 13.49
C VAL A 351 11.30 5.31 14.76
N LEU A 352 10.44 4.72 15.60
CA LEU A 352 10.03 5.32 16.87
C LEU A 352 11.23 5.57 17.81
N HIS A 353 12.22 4.66 17.80
CA HIS A 353 13.44 4.82 18.58
C HIS A 353 14.34 5.90 17.99
N HIS A 354 14.50 5.94 16.67
CA HIS A 354 15.28 6.99 16.00
C HIS A 354 14.66 8.38 16.20
N LEU A 355 13.34 8.51 16.10
CA LEU A 355 12.62 9.74 16.38
C LEU A 355 12.79 10.16 17.84
N LYS A 356 12.65 9.23 18.79
CA LYS A 356 12.86 9.52 20.23
C LYS A 356 14.24 10.10 20.50
N ASN A 357 15.28 9.60 19.83
CA ASN A 357 16.67 10.03 20.05
C ASN A 357 17.07 11.28 19.27
N ASN A 358 16.31 11.71 18.25
CA ASN A 358 16.68 12.82 17.38
C ASN A 358 15.71 14.02 17.41
N LEU A 359 14.42 13.84 17.75
CA LEU A 359 13.42 14.93 17.67
C LEU A 359 13.71 16.12 18.60
N SER A 360 14.26 15.89 19.79
CA SER A 360 14.56 16.95 20.75
C SER A 360 15.84 17.73 20.43
N ARG A 361 16.51 17.39 19.34
CA ARG A 361 17.83 17.92 18.95
C ARG A 361 17.67 18.92 17.80
N PRO A 362 17.87 20.23 18.03
CA PRO A 362 17.67 21.26 17.00
C PRO A 362 18.63 21.13 15.81
N GLU A 363 19.76 20.47 16.00
CA GLU A 363 20.75 20.20 14.95
C GLU A 363 20.35 19.03 14.02
N CYS A 364 19.30 18.28 14.34
CA CYS A 364 18.81 17.14 13.55
C CYS A 364 17.65 17.53 12.63
N ALA A 365 17.40 16.69 11.64
CA ALA A 365 16.26 16.83 10.74
C ALA A 365 15.48 15.51 10.61
N VAL A 366 14.17 15.62 10.39
CA VAL A 366 13.29 14.53 9.99
C VAL A 366 12.74 14.85 8.61
N VAL A 367 12.87 13.91 7.68
CA VAL A 367 12.44 14.07 6.28
C VAL A 367 11.32 13.10 5.98
N ILE A 368 10.13 13.63 5.71
CA ILE A 368 8.93 12.87 5.37
C ILE A 368 8.80 12.78 3.85
N CYS A 369 8.84 11.56 3.30
CA CYS A 369 8.92 11.31 1.85
C CYS A 369 7.67 10.64 1.26
N GLY A 370 6.56 10.58 2.00
CA GLY A 370 5.34 9.90 1.55
C GLY A 370 4.11 10.37 2.30
N PHE A 371 2.94 9.89 1.86
CA PHE A 371 1.65 10.23 2.46
C PHE A 371 1.63 9.89 3.96
N GLN A 372 1.00 10.76 4.74
CA GLN A 372 0.83 10.61 6.18
C GLN A 372 -0.66 10.62 6.49
N ALA A 373 -1.21 9.45 6.80
CA ALA A 373 -2.62 9.30 7.12
C ALA A 373 -3.00 10.11 8.36
N ASP A 374 -4.23 10.60 8.39
CA ASP A 374 -4.78 11.26 9.58
C ASP A 374 -4.66 10.35 10.82
N GLY A 375 -4.39 10.96 11.97
CA GLY A 375 -4.15 10.25 13.23
C GLY A 375 -2.76 9.61 13.39
N SER A 376 -1.95 9.50 12.33
CA SER A 376 -0.57 8.98 12.42
C SER A 376 0.38 9.95 13.15
N LEU A 377 1.46 9.43 13.73
CA LEU A 377 2.50 10.28 14.32
C LEU A 377 3.15 11.17 13.26
N GLY A 378 3.44 10.63 12.08
CA GLY A 378 4.09 11.40 11.03
C GLY A 378 3.22 12.55 10.51
N ARG A 379 1.90 12.39 10.45
CA ARG A 379 0.98 13.50 10.13
C ARG A 379 1.07 14.62 11.15
N ARG A 380 1.09 14.30 12.45
CA ARG A 380 1.26 15.30 13.52
C ARG A 380 2.57 16.07 13.42
N LEU A 381 3.66 15.40 13.02
CA LEU A 381 4.95 16.06 12.80
C LEU A 381 4.88 17.03 11.62
N VAL A 382 4.28 16.62 10.50
CA VAL A 382 4.06 17.48 9.31
C VAL A 382 3.20 18.69 9.64
N ASP A 383 2.17 18.51 10.48
CA ASP A 383 1.26 19.58 10.91
C ASP A 383 1.89 20.53 11.96
N GLY A 384 3.15 20.33 12.33
CA GLY A 384 3.91 21.25 13.18
C GLY A 384 3.72 21.05 14.69
N ALA A 385 3.38 19.83 15.13
CA ALA A 385 3.27 19.51 16.55
C ALA A 385 4.59 19.82 17.29
N ARG A 386 4.51 20.64 18.34
CA ARG A 386 5.68 20.98 19.19
C ARG A 386 6.04 19.89 20.20
N HIS A 387 5.08 19.03 20.52
CA HIS A 387 5.24 17.92 21.45
C HIS A 387 4.52 16.69 20.89
N VAL A 388 5.20 15.55 20.97
CA VAL A 388 4.65 14.25 20.58
C VAL A 388 4.91 13.22 21.67
N ARG A 389 4.07 12.19 21.73
CA ARG A 389 4.26 11.10 22.68
C ARG A 389 4.87 9.90 21.96
N LEU A 390 6.07 9.51 22.38
CA LEU A 390 6.84 8.41 21.80
C LEU A 390 7.21 7.40 22.87
N LEU A 391 6.85 6.13 22.65
CA LEU A 391 7.18 5.01 23.55
C LEU A 391 6.74 5.24 25.01
N GLY A 392 5.70 6.06 25.23
CA GLY A 392 5.15 6.38 26.55
C GLY A 392 5.62 7.70 27.14
N GLU A 393 6.65 8.32 26.58
CA GLU A 393 7.28 9.57 27.02
C GLU A 393 6.85 10.75 26.13
N GLU A 394 6.80 11.94 26.71
CA GLU A 394 6.59 13.18 25.96
C GLU A 394 7.94 13.70 25.45
N VAL A 395 7.99 13.99 24.15
CA VAL A 395 9.20 14.43 23.44
C VAL A 395 8.91 15.76 22.77
N GLU A 396 9.75 16.76 23.07
CA GLU A 396 9.71 18.06 22.42
C GLU A 396 10.28 17.96 20.99
N VAL A 397 9.60 18.58 20.03
CA VAL A 397 10.00 18.61 18.63
C VAL A 397 10.80 19.88 18.38
N ARG A 398 12.13 19.74 18.36
CA ARG A 398 13.09 20.81 18.04
C ARG A 398 13.83 20.58 16.72
N ALA A 399 13.93 19.34 16.28
CA ALA A 399 14.50 18.98 14.98
C ALA A 399 13.69 19.62 13.84
N GLY A 400 14.38 19.96 12.75
CA GLY A 400 13.71 20.46 11.53
C GLY A 400 12.83 19.37 10.92
N ILE A 401 11.55 19.67 10.68
CA ILE A 401 10.64 18.75 9.99
C ILE A 401 10.49 19.20 8.54
N HIS A 402 10.85 18.33 7.60
CA HIS A 402 10.85 18.60 6.17
C HIS A 402 9.94 17.59 5.45
N THR A 403 9.22 18.04 4.42
CA THR A 403 8.39 17.18 3.57
C THR A 403 8.86 17.27 2.13
N LEU A 404 9.19 16.14 1.53
CA LEU A 404 9.64 16.04 0.14
C LEU A 404 8.47 15.69 -0.78
N GLY A 405 7.99 16.69 -1.52
CA GLY A 405 6.73 16.65 -2.26
C GLY A 405 6.73 15.86 -3.58
N GLY A 406 7.89 15.52 -4.15
CA GLY A 406 8.01 14.65 -5.34
C GLY A 406 8.41 13.21 -5.00
N PHE A 407 8.54 12.93 -3.69
CA PHE A 407 8.53 11.61 -3.08
C PHE A 407 7.55 10.62 -3.74
N SER A 408 6.25 10.91 -3.58
CA SER A 408 5.19 9.92 -3.43
C SER A 408 5.18 8.80 -4.48
N ALA A 409 4.83 7.59 -4.03
CA ALA A 409 4.68 6.43 -4.91
C ALA A 409 3.31 6.42 -5.61
N HIS A 410 2.37 7.25 -5.15
CA HIS A 410 1.06 7.39 -5.76
C HIS A 410 1.08 8.47 -6.84
N ALA A 411 0.31 8.25 -7.90
CA ALA A 411 0.00 9.23 -8.92
C ALA A 411 -0.63 10.48 -8.30
N ASP A 412 -0.15 11.65 -8.70
CA ASP A 412 -0.82 12.91 -8.36
C ASP A 412 -2.10 13.13 -9.17
N GLN A 413 -2.83 14.20 -8.85
CA GLN A 413 -4.06 14.56 -9.56
C GLN A 413 -3.89 14.59 -11.08
N LYS A 414 -2.76 15.12 -11.57
CA LYS A 414 -2.51 15.22 -13.01
C LYS A 414 -2.33 13.84 -13.62
N ALA A 415 -1.47 13.01 -13.03
CA ALA A 415 -1.22 11.65 -13.49
C ALA A 415 -2.47 10.76 -13.42
N LEU A 416 -3.30 10.89 -12.37
CA LEU A 416 -4.57 10.18 -12.26
C LEU A 416 -5.54 10.56 -13.40
N LEU A 417 -5.64 11.85 -13.71
CA LEU A 417 -6.46 12.34 -14.83
C LEU A 417 -5.93 11.91 -16.19
N GLU A 418 -4.61 11.94 -16.39
CA GLU A 418 -3.97 11.50 -17.64
C GLU A 418 -4.14 9.99 -17.86
N TRP A 419 -4.01 9.18 -16.82
CA TRP A 419 -4.30 7.75 -16.88
C TRP A 419 -5.78 7.49 -17.18
N ALA A 420 -6.70 8.20 -16.50
CA ALA A 420 -8.14 8.10 -16.78
C ALA A 420 -8.54 8.62 -18.17
N ALA A 421 -7.76 9.53 -18.76
CA ALA A 421 -7.98 10.00 -20.13
C ALA A 421 -7.62 8.96 -21.20
N SER A 422 -6.95 7.86 -20.83
CA SER A 422 -6.60 6.77 -21.76
C SER A 422 -7.78 5.87 -22.15
N PHE A 423 -8.90 5.96 -21.43
CA PHE A 423 -10.13 5.25 -21.78
C PHE A 423 -10.72 5.79 -23.08
N SER A 424 -10.95 4.90 -24.05
CA SER A 424 -11.51 5.24 -25.36
C SER A 424 -12.94 5.80 -25.31
N ARG A 425 -13.66 5.47 -24.24
CA ARG A 425 -14.98 6.00 -23.89
C ARG A 425 -15.12 6.09 -22.37
N PRO A 426 -15.93 7.02 -21.83
CA PRO A 426 -16.24 7.04 -20.40
C PRO A 426 -16.79 5.68 -19.92
N PRO A 427 -16.32 5.16 -18.77
CA PRO A 427 -16.98 4.04 -18.11
C PRO A 427 -18.45 4.35 -17.83
N GLN A 428 -19.30 3.32 -17.74
CA GLN A 428 -20.71 3.49 -17.39
C GLN A 428 -20.87 4.02 -15.96
N GLN A 429 -19.98 3.62 -15.05
CA GLN A 429 -19.90 4.14 -13.69
C GLN A 429 -18.45 4.09 -13.18
N THR A 430 -18.01 5.19 -12.58
CA THR A 430 -16.71 5.31 -11.90
C THR A 430 -16.92 5.50 -10.40
N PHE A 431 -16.12 4.81 -9.59
CA PHE A 431 -16.07 4.93 -8.15
C PHE A 431 -14.71 5.44 -7.73
N VAL A 432 -14.69 6.58 -7.05
CA VAL A 432 -13.47 7.16 -6.49
C VAL A 432 -13.31 6.66 -5.06
N VAL A 433 -12.25 5.90 -4.82
CA VAL A 433 -11.94 5.21 -3.55
C VAL A 433 -10.52 5.56 -3.12
N HIS A 434 -10.06 5.03 -1.99
CA HIS A 434 -8.67 5.13 -1.53
C HIS A 434 -8.17 6.58 -1.47
N GLY A 435 -8.89 7.41 -0.74
CA GLY A 435 -8.65 8.85 -0.65
C GLY A 435 -9.40 9.46 0.53
N GLU A 436 -8.79 10.47 1.16
CA GLU A 436 -9.52 11.30 2.14
C GLU A 436 -10.72 11.98 1.47
N PRO A 437 -11.80 12.31 2.21
CA PRO A 437 -13.03 12.84 1.60
C PRO A 437 -12.80 14.02 0.64
N HIS A 438 -11.89 14.93 0.99
CA HIS A 438 -11.55 16.09 0.16
C HIS A 438 -10.84 15.69 -1.14
N ALA A 439 -9.83 14.82 -1.06
CA ALA A 439 -9.08 14.34 -2.22
C ALA A 439 -9.96 13.52 -3.18
N ALA A 440 -10.80 12.63 -2.63
CA ALA A 440 -11.75 11.85 -3.40
C ALA A 440 -12.78 12.75 -4.12
N GLN A 441 -13.32 13.75 -3.41
CA GLN A 441 -14.29 14.67 -4.00
C GLN A 441 -13.66 15.58 -5.07
N ALA A 442 -12.43 16.05 -4.86
CA ALA A 442 -11.70 16.86 -5.83
C ALA A 442 -11.46 16.09 -7.14
N LEU A 443 -10.97 14.85 -7.04
CA LEU A 443 -10.79 13.99 -8.21
C LEU A 443 -12.12 13.68 -8.90
N ALA A 444 -13.17 13.37 -8.13
CA ALA A 444 -14.48 13.06 -8.67
C ALA A 444 -15.06 14.22 -9.51
N THR A 445 -14.92 15.46 -9.01
CA THR A 445 -15.31 16.66 -9.75
C THR A 445 -14.51 16.78 -11.05
N LEU A 446 -13.19 16.59 -11.02
CA LEU A 446 -12.33 16.74 -12.19
C LEU A 446 -12.58 15.66 -13.26
N LEU A 447 -12.80 14.41 -12.85
CA LEU A 447 -13.19 13.31 -13.75
C LEU A 447 -14.53 13.61 -14.45
N HIS A 448 -15.49 14.16 -13.70
CA HIS A 448 -16.78 14.54 -14.26
C HIS A 448 -16.67 15.73 -15.23
N GLU A 449 -16.00 16.81 -14.83
CA GLU A 449 -15.92 18.05 -15.60
C GLU A 449 -15.03 17.92 -16.85
N ARG A 450 -13.91 17.20 -16.76
CA ARG A 450 -12.92 17.13 -17.84
C ARG A 450 -13.06 15.92 -18.75
N LEU A 451 -13.47 14.78 -18.20
CA LEU A 451 -13.57 13.52 -18.95
C LEU A 451 -15.03 13.07 -19.14
N HIS A 452 -16.00 13.78 -18.57
CA HIS A 452 -17.42 13.45 -18.64
C HIS A 452 -17.76 12.07 -18.07
N PHE A 453 -16.98 11.60 -17.09
CA PHE A 453 -17.24 10.33 -16.44
C PHE A 453 -18.47 10.46 -15.53
N PRO A 454 -19.34 9.44 -15.47
CA PRO A 454 -20.30 9.28 -14.38
C PRO A 454 -19.53 8.85 -13.12
N VAL A 455 -19.51 9.68 -12.08
CA VAL A 455 -18.67 9.46 -10.90
C VAL A 455 -19.48 9.42 -9.61
N GLN A 456 -19.11 8.51 -8.71
CA GLN A 456 -19.61 8.45 -7.34
C GLN A 456 -18.44 8.29 -6.37
N VAL A 457 -18.57 8.90 -5.19
CA VAL A 457 -17.66 8.70 -4.05
C VAL A 457 -18.40 7.85 -3.02
N PRO A 458 -18.13 6.53 -2.95
CA PRO A 458 -18.83 5.63 -2.03
C PRO A 458 -18.64 6.03 -0.56
N LYS A 459 -19.66 5.79 0.25
CA LYS A 459 -19.55 5.81 1.72
C LYS A 459 -19.20 4.41 2.24
N PRO A 460 -18.62 4.31 3.44
CA PRO A 460 -18.40 3.02 4.10
C PRO A 460 -19.68 2.17 4.15
N ALA A 461 -19.54 0.88 3.83
CA ALA A 461 -20.62 -0.11 3.74
C ALA A 461 -21.73 0.18 2.70
N GLN A 462 -21.53 1.17 1.81
CA GLN A 462 -22.48 1.42 0.73
C GLN A 462 -22.47 0.26 -0.28
N VAL A 463 -23.66 -0.08 -0.76
CA VAL A 463 -23.88 -1.11 -1.78
C VAL A 463 -24.36 -0.44 -3.06
N PHE A 464 -23.81 -0.85 -4.19
CA PHE A 464 -24.28 -0.47 -5.51
C PHE A 464 -24.73 -1.70 -6.26
N GLU A 465 -25.97 -1.66 -6.73
CA GLU A 465 -26.58 -2.72 -7.51
C GLU A 465 -26.58 -2.33 -8.97
N PHE A 466 -26.03 -3.22 -9.79
CA PHE A 466 -26.09 -3.13 -11.24
C PHE A 466 -27.09 -4.17 -11.71
N PRO A 467 -28.08 -3.76 -12.53
CA PRO A 467 -29.15 -4.64 -12.96
C PRO A 467 -28.56 -5.90 -13.60
N SER A 468 -28.65 -7.01 -12.87
CA SER A 468 -28.74 -8.33 -13.46
C SER A 468 -30.23 -8.55 -13.70
N VAL A 469 -30.63 -8.79 -14.95
CA VAL A 469 -32.03 -9.04 -15.28
C VAL A 469 -32.53 -10.21 -14.42
N PRO A 470 -33.74 -10.13 -13.83
CA PRO A 470 -34.29 -11.22 -13.04
C PRO A 470 -34.35 -12.51 -13.88
N GLU A 471 -34.14 -13.66 -13.25
CA GLU A 471 -34.48 -14.96 -13.84
C GLU A 471 -35.90 -14.87 -14.40
N VAL A 472 -36.04 -15.14 -15.70
CA VAL A 472 -37.35 -15.23 -16.35
C VAL A 472 -38.12 -16.35 -15.65
N PRO A 473 -39.24 -16.09 -14.95
CA PRO A 473 -40.04 -17.14 -14.39
C PRO A 473 -40.75 -17.85 -15.53
N GLY A 474 -40.39 -19.11 -15.79
CA GLY A 474 -41.18 -20.01 -16.63
C GLY A 474 -40.61 -20.25 -18.03
N MET A 475 -39.65 -21.16 -18.12
CA MET A 475 -39.59 -22.09 -19.25
C MET A 475 -39.91 -23.48 -18.68
N PRO A 476 -40.97 -24.17 -19.16
CA PRO A 476 -41.30 -25.50 -18.70
C PRO A 476 -40.21 -26.50 -19.12
N ASN A 477 -39.84 -27.39 -18.18
CA ASN A 477 -38.97 -28.55 -18.41
C ASN A 477 -39.31 -29.27 -19.73
N PRO A 478 -38.34 -29.56 -20.62
CA PRO A 478 -38.55 -30.50 -21.70
C PRO A 478 -38.40 -31.93 -21.14
N THR A 479 -39.37 -32.38 -20.35
CA THR A 479 -39.51 -33.80 -20.00
C THR A 479 -40.85 -34.29 -20.50
N GLY A 480 -40.83 -34.88 -21.69
CA GLY A 480 -42.01 -35.42 -22.35
C GLY A 480 -41.70 -36.43 -23.45
N ALA A 481 -40.66 -37.26 -23.29
CA ALA A 481 -40.51 -38.45 -24.12
C ALA A 481 -41.36 -39.58 -23.54
N ARG A 482 -42.52 -39.83 -24.16
CA ARG A 482 -43.29 -41.07 -23.95
C ARG A 482 -42.56 -42.24 -24.61
N PRO A 483 -42.56 -43.44 -24.02
CA PRO A 483 -42.08 -44.64 -24.71
C PRO A 483 -43.13 -45.05 -25.75
N VAL A 484 -42.69 -45.27 -26.99
CA VAL A 484 -43.47 -45.95 -28.02
C VAL A 484 -43.22 -47.45 -27.88
N ALA A 485 -44.30 -48.21 -28.03
CA ALA A 485 -44.44 -49.66 -27.88
C ALA A 485 -43.46 -50.50 -28.70
#